data_AF-C5KD66-F1
#
_entry.id   AF-C5KD66-F1
#
_cell.length_a   1.000
_cell.length_b   1.000
_cell.length_c   1.000
_cell.angle_alpha   90.00
_cell.angle_beta   90.00
_cell.angle_gamma   90.00
#
_symmetry.space_group_name_H-M   'P 1'
#
loop_
_entity.id
_entity.type
_entity.pdbx_description
1 polymer ?
#
loop_
_entity_poly.entity_id
_entity_poly.type
_entity_poly.pdbx_seq_one_letter_code
_entity_poly.pdbx_strand_id
1 'polypeptide(L)'
;MAGTYKYLGLTADTDEYISMLPGDFVAMSYLSSITYGQHMVDMMNAGEIDLVAFGNHEFQFKNKCPPADLGNHPEYNDVCVAWNMATGNFLYLSNNVFEDAKKTKLFGSTLKVPDEISFVNATVPKNKKIFNEETSYYAPSGDYWFKMVKGKKVCFTGTTETSAASDIAGKSNVWFSDMMESAVEAARKMNEDGCNLVIILTHQREGYDVLLWRKAVVEEGIKIDAIIGAHDHFPAFLNLQHPTKPDIITPVWKMGMDAQILGKFVFDFDDQHPNGKLRFAHAIPVLDGQCDQHFIGTDNEEWWNNNVMQTWSHWVQPIKPLQDTNISNLLFAG
;
A
#
# COMPACT_ATOMS: atom_id res chain seq x y z
N MET A 1 -4.86 8.32 13.01
CA MET A 1 -5.52 9.19 12.00
C MET A 1 -4.56 9.46 10.86
N ALA A 2 -4.50 8.59 9.84
CA ALA A 2 -3.47 8.71 8.80
C ALA A 2 -3.45 10.12 8.19
N GLY A 3 -2.38 10.82 8.51
CA GLY A 3 -2.07 12.14 7.99
C GLY A 3 -1.47 11.96 6.61
N THR A 4 -1.69 12.96 5.80
CA THR A 4 -1.18 13.10 4.44
C THR A 4 0.29 13.52 4.48
N TYR A 5 1.20 12.88 3.73
CA TYR A 5 2.20 13.49 2.80
C TYR A 5 3.45 12.61 2.45
N LYS A 6 3.41 12.11 1.20
CA LYS A 6 4.37 11.98 0.06
C LYS A 6 5.92 11.88 0.21
N TYR A 7 6.49 10.76 -0.25
CA TYR A 7 7.68 10.59 -1.14
C TYR A 7 8.06 9.09 -1.31
N LEU A 8 7.94 8.54 -2.51
CA LEU A 8 8.56 7.26 -2.89
C LEU A 8 9.31 7.47 -4.23
N GLY A 9 10.47 8.11 -4.18
CA GLY A 9 11.33 8.24 -5.36
C GLY A 9 11.98 6.91 -5.67
N LEU A 10 11.73 6.35 -6.85
CA LEU A 10 12.56 5.29 -7.42
C LEU A 10 13.80 5.96 -8.04
N THR A 11 14.96 5.69 -7.44
CA THR A 11 16.31 6.10 -7.86
C THR A 11 16.65 7.59 -7.76
N ALA A 12 17.93 7.87 -7.46
CA ALA A 12 18.46 9.23 -7.36
C ALA A 12 18.65 9.92 -8.73
N ASP A 13 18.34 9.21 -9.83
CA ASP A 13 18.66 9.63 -11.21
C ASP A 13 17.45 9.50 -12.17
N THR A 14 16.20 9.48 -11.67
CA THR A 14 15.00 9.54 -12.53
C THR A 14 13.88 10.41 -11.98
N ASP A 15 13.18 11.11 -12.88
CA ASP A 15 11.93 11.84 -12.61
C ASP A 15 10.72 10.90 -12.37
N GLU A 16 10.90 9.57 -12.37
CA GLU A 16 9.82 8.59 -12.24
C GLU A 16 9.66 8.11 -10.79
N TYR A 17 8.55 8.49 -10.16
CA TYR A 17 8.17 8.06 -8.81
C TYR A 17 6.71 7.62 -8.76
N ILE A 18 6.33 6.84 -7.74
CA ILE A 18 4.95 6.37 -7.53
C ILE A 18 4.60 6.56 -6.06
N SER A 19 3.73 7.51 -5.76
CA SER A 19 3.31 7.78 -4.39
C SER A 19 2.18 6.85 -3.94
N MET A 20 2.31 6.28 -2.74
CA MET A 20 1.40 5.23 -2.27
C MET A 20 0.89 5.50 -0.87
N LEU A 21 -0.34 5.08 -0.58
CA LEU A 21 -0.97 5.19 0.73
C LEU A 21 -1.67 3.87 1.11
N PRO A 22 -1.18 3.16 2.13
CA PRO A 22 -1.71 1.85 2.52
C PRO A 22 -3.04 1.91 3.32
N GLY A 23 -3.96 2.85 3.07
CA GLY A 23 -5.31 2.91 3.67
C GLY A 23 -5.48 3.71 4.98
N ASP A 24 -6.68 3.65 5.56
CA ASP A 24 -7.16 4.38 6.76
C ASP A 24 -6.94 5.90 6.75
N PHE A 25 -7.28 6.55 5.64
CA PHE A 25 -7.05 7.99 5.48
C PHE A 25 -8.33 8.82 5.49
N VAL A 26 -9.50 8.23 5.26
CA VAL A 26 -10.77 8.99 5.19
C VAL A 26 -11.39 9.26 6.55
N ALA A 27 -11.06 8.47 7.58
CA ALA A 27 -11.53 8.61 8.96
C ALA A 27 -10.34 8.51 9.95
N MET A 28 -10.46 8.79 11.25
CA MET A 28 -11.59 9.21 12.09
C MET A 28 -11.39 10.64 12.64
N SER A 29 -11.14 11.62 11.78
CA SER A 29 -11.01 13.01 12.24
C SER A 29 -12.38 13.64 12.53
N TYR A 30 -12.40 14.70 13.34
CA TYR A 30 -13.62 15.51 13.54
C TYR A 30 -14.17 16.04 12.21
N LEU A 31 -13.27 16.49 11.33
CA LEU A 31 -13.64 16.97 10.01
C LEU A 31 -14.15 15.84 9.10
N SER A 32 -13.67 14.60 9.25
CA SER A 32 -14.22 13.42 8.56
C SER A 32 -15.68 13.18 8.95
N SER A 33 -16.09 13.50 10.17
CA SER A 33 -17.49 13.33 10.60
C SER A 33 -18.45 14.34 9.96
N ILE A 34 -17.92 15.47 9.47
CA ILE A 34 -18.69 16.52 8.78
C ILE A 34 -18.67 16.31 7.26
N THR A 35 -17.53 15.90 6.72
CA THR A 35 -17.27 15.81 5.28
C THR A 35 -17.33 14.38 4.74
N TYR A 36 -17.55 13.40 5.60
CA TYR A 36 -17.56 11.96 5.26
C TYR A 36 -16.26 11.49 4.60
N GLY A 37 -15.14 12.13 4.95
CA GLY A 37 -13.81 11.84 4.42
C GLY A 37 -13.41 12.65 3.19
N GLN A 38 -14.30 13.42 2.57
CA GLN A 38 -14.00 14.15 1.33
C GLN A 38 -12.80 15.09 1.46
N HIS A 39 -12.66 15.81 2.58
CA HIS A 39 -11.50 16.68 2.78
C HIS A 39 -10.16 15.94 2.69
N MET A 40 -10.11 14.67 3.09
CA MET A 40 -8.91 13.85 2.99
C MET A 40 -8.66 13.42 1.54
N VAL A 41 -9.72 13.09 0.79
CA VAL A 41 -9.63 12.87 -0.67
C VAL A 41 -9.07 14.11 -1.36
N ASP A 42 -9.57 15.30 -1.03
CA ASP A 42 -9.08 16.57 -1.58
C ASP A 42 -7.60 16.81 -1.23
N MET A 43 -7.19 16.48 0.00
CA MET A 43 -5.78 16.54 0.41
C MET A 43 -4.90 15.52 -0.34
N MET A 44 -5.37 14.28 -0.56
CA MET A 44 -4.64 13.28 -1.35
C MET A 44 -4.52 13.69 -2.82
N ASN A 45 -5.55 14.33 -3.37
CA ASN A 45 -5.54 14.91 -4.71
C ASN A 45 -4.49 16.01 -4.83
N ALA A 46 -4.46 16.95 -3.88
CA ALA A 46 -3.46 18.02 -3.83
C ALA A 46 -2.04 17.49 -3.58
N GLY A 47 -1.92 16.42 -2.78
CA GLY A 47 -0.68 15.67 -2.58
C GLY A 47 -0.26 14.83 -3.78
N GLU A 48 -1.10 14.73 -4.80
CA GLU A 48 -0.93 13.89 -5.98
C GLU A 48 -0.61 12.42 -5.65
N ILE A 49 -1.22 11.83 -4.61
CA ILE A 49 -1.08 10.40 -4.29
C ILE A 49 -1.48 9.55 -5.50
N ASP A 50 -0.74 8.50 -5.85
CA ASP A 50 -1.01 7.70 -7.05
C ASP A 50 -1.80 6.44 -6.74
N LEU A 51 -1.36 5.66 -5.75
CA LEU A 51 -1.93 4.36 -5.41
C LEU A 51 -2.41 4.35 -3.95
N VAL A 52 -3.59 3.80 -3.70
CA VAL A 52 -4.17 3.70 -2.36
C VAL A 52 -4.67 2.28 -2.13
N ALA A 53 -4.38 1.65 -0.99
CA ALA A 53 -5.11 0.44 -0.57
C ALA A 53 -6.35 0.83 0.24
N PHE A 54 -7.38 -0.01 0.25
CA PHE A 54 -8.44 0.15 1.26
C PHE A 54 -7.90 -0.30 2.62
N GLY A 55 -8.13 0.50 3.63
CA GLY A 55 -8.18 0.10 5.02
C GLY A 55 -9.61 -0.09 5.50
N ASN A 56 -9.75 -0.47 6.77
CA ASN A 56 -11.04 -0.72 7.36
C ASN A 56 -11.85 0.57 7.53
N HIS A 57 -11.20 1.71 7.77
CA HIS A 57 -11.88 2.99 7.96
C HIS A 57 -12.34 3.65 6.65
N GLU A 58 -11.93 3.14 5.48
CA GLU A 58 -12.55 3.52 4.20
C GLU A 58 -14.06 3.20 4.16
N PHE A 59 -14.52 2.23 4.97
CA PHE A 59 -15.91 1.81 5.07
C PHE A 59 -16.68 2.44 6.25
N GLN A 60 -16.09 3.45 6.92
CA GLN A 60 -16.62 4.02 8.16
C GLN A 60 -17.96 4.76 7.96
N PHE A 61 -18.10 5.48 6.85
CA PHE A 61 -19.24 6.37 6.61
C PHE A 61 -20.31 5.68 5.77
N LYS A 62 -21.51 5.55 6.34
CA LYS A 62 -22.67 4.86 5.75
C LYS A 62 -23.83 5.83 5.55
N ASN A 63 -24.61 5.61 4.49
CA ASN A 63 -25.95 6.18 4.27
C ASN A 63 -26.10 7.72 4.22
N LYS A 64 -25.03 8.53 4.09
CA LYS A 64 -25.09 10.02 4.16
C LYS A 64 -24.03 10.77 3.33
N CYS A 65 -23.72 10.32 2.13
CA CYS A 65 -22.64 10.92 1.32
C CYS A 65 -23.18 12.11 0.50
N PRO A 66 -22.49 13.27 0.50
CA PRO A 66 -22.87 14.39 -0.36
C PRO A 66 -22.53 14.13 -1.83
N PRO A 67 -23.25 14.77 -2.78
CA PRO A 67 -24.41 15.61 -2.53
C PRO A 67 -25.67 14.74 -2.32
N ALA A 68 -26.60 15.22 -1.49
CA ALA A 68 -27.87 14.58 -1.15
C ALA A 68 -28.78 14.29 -2.37
N ASP A 69 -28.34 14.71 -3.55
CA ASP A 69 -28.89 14.55 -4.89
C ASP A 69 -28.83 13.08 -5.38
N LEU A 70 -27.94 12.27 -4.82
CA LEU A 70 -27.96 10.81 -4.99
C LEU A 70 -29.07 10.13 -4.17
N GLY A 71 -29.92 10.90 -3.48
CA GLY A 71 -31.08 10.38 -2.75
C GLY A 71 -32.09 9.60 -3.61
N ASN A 72 -31.98 9.67 -4.94
CA ASN A 72 -32.76 8.85 -5.88
C ASN A 72 -32.06 7.57 -6.36
N HIS A 73 -30.84 7.29 -5.89
CA HIS A 73 -30.07 6.09 -6.22
C HIS A 73 -29.89 5.20 -4.98
N PRO A 74 -30.85 4.32 -4.68
CA PRO A 74 -30.76 3.36 -3.59
C PRO A 74 -29.55 2.41 -3.68
N GLU A 75 -28.90 2.30 -4.84
CA GLU A 75 -27.65 1.56 -5.05
C GLU A 75 -26.41 2.23 -4.40
N TYR A 76 -26.41 3.55 -4.19
CA TYR A 76 -25.29 4.28 -3.58
C TYR A 76 -25.43 4.50 -2.06
N ASN A 77 -26.49 3.94 -1.46
CA ASN A 77 -26.92 4.28 -0.12
C ASN A 77 -26.21 3.53 1.02
N ASP A 78 -25.23 2.66 0.74
CA ASP A 78 -24.69 1.77 1.77
C ASP A 78 -23.35 2.21 2.38
N VAL A 79 -22.41 2.75 1.58
CA VAL A 79 -21.07 3.22 2.05
C VAL A 79 -20.54 4.37 1.17
N CYS A 80 -19.96 5.41 1.77
CA CYS A 80 -19.41 6.58 1.06
C CYS A 80 -18.11 6.33 0.29
N VAL A 81 -17.57 5.11 0.36
CA VAL A 81 -16.33 4.74 -0.31
C VAL A 81 -16.42 4.95 -1.82
N ALA A 82 -17.56 4.64 -2.46
CA ALA A 82 -17.74 4.81 -3.91
C ALA A 82 -17.65 6.29 -4.34
N TRP A 83 -18.16 7.21 -3.51
CA TRP A 83 -18.05 8.64 -3.75
C TRP A 83 -16.61 9.15 -3.57
N ASN A 84 -15.93 8.71 -2.50
CA ASN A 84 -14.53 9.05 -2.25
C ASN A 84 -13.63 8.56 -3.38
N MET A 85 -13.94 7.40 -3.96
CA MET A 85 -13.26 6.87 -5.14
C MET A 85 -13.54 7.71 -6.38
N ALA A 86 -14.81 8.02 -6.66
CA ALA A 86 -15.21 8.77 -7.85
C ALA A 86 -14.64 10.21 -7.90
N THR A 87 -14.35 10.80 -6.73
CA THR A 87 -13.75 12.14 -6.61
C THR A 87 -12.24 12.11 -6.39
N GLY A 88 -11.67 10.93 -6.13
CA GLY A 88 -10.24 10.72 -5.99
C GLY A 88 -9.51 10.73 -7.32
N ASN A 89 -8.36 11.36 -7.36
CA ASN A 89 -7.42 11.33 -8.48
C ASN A 89 -6.28 10.33 -8.19
N PHE A 90 -6.65 9.13 -7.73
CA PHE A 90 -5.74 8.05 -7.36
C PHE A 90 -6.40 6.70 -7.52
N LEU A 91 -5.57 5.69 -7.75
CA LEU A 91 -5.99 4.33 -8.02
C LEU A 91 -6.15 3.55 -6.71
N TYR A 92 -7.35 3.05 -6.42
CA TYR A 92 -7.51 2.11 -5.32
C TYR A 92 -7.09 0.69 -5.74
N LEU A 93 -6.15 0.10 -5.01
CA LEU A 93 -5.71 -1.27 -5.16
C LEU A 93 -6.43 -2.15 -4.15
N SER A 94 -7.09 -3.18 -4.65
CA SER A 94 -7.60 -4.27 -3.84
C SER A 94 -7.77 -5.54 -4.66
N ASN A 95 -7.47 -6.68 -4.04
CA ASN A 95 -7.77 -8.01 -4.56
C ASN A 95 -8.75 -8.79 -3.66
N ASN A 96 -9.23 -8.15 -2.58
CA ASN A 96 -10.11 -8.81 -1.61
C ASN A 96 -11.31 -7.96 -1.15
N VAL A 97 -11.55 -6.82 -1.80
CA VAL A 97 -12.73 -5.95 -1.58
C VAL A 97 -13.57 -5.94 -2.85
N PHE A 98 -14.85 -6.27 -2.73
CA PHE A 98 -15.78 -6.36 -3.85
C PHE A 98 -17.14 -5.75 -3.52
N GLU A 99 -17.90 -5.38 -4.54
CA GLU A 99 -19.33 -5.09 -4.41
C GLU A 99 -20.14 -6.39 -4.31
N ASP A 100 -21.26 -6.41 -3.58
CA ASP A 100 -22.06 -7.61 -3.30
C ASP A 100 -22.51 -8.37 -4.58
N ALA A 101 -21.91 -9.55 -4.77
CA ALA A 101 -22.14 -10.47 -5.88
C ALA A 101 -23.58 -11.00 -6.05
N LYS A 102 -24.45 -10.87 -5.04
CA LYS A 102 -25.88 -11.26 -5.15
C LYS A 102 -26.75 -10.16 -5.78
N LYS A 103 -26.28 -8.91 -5.78
CA LYS A 103 -26.97 -7.76 -6.38
C LYS A 103 -26.27 -7.23 -7.63
N THR A 104 -24.98 -7.53 -7.79
CA THR A 104 -24.21 -7.18 -9.00
C THR A 104 -23.48 -8.41 -9.55
N LYS A 105 -23.63 -8.64 -10.86
CA LYS A 105 -22.83 -9.63 -11.59
C LYS A 105 -21.56 -8.96 -12.06
N LEU A 106 -20.41 -9.27 -11.47
CA LEU A 106 -19.13 -8.92 -12.09
C LEU A 106 -18.19 -10.12 -12.14
N PHE A 107 -18.51 -10.99 -13.10
CA PHE A 107 -17.51 -11.51 -14.04
C PHE A 107 -18.01 -11.17 -15.45
N GLY A 108 -17.26 -10.33 -16.17
CA GLY A 108 -17.22 -10.31 -17.64
C GLY A 108 -18.52 -10.20 -18.44
N SER A 109 -19.62 -9.65 -17.94
CA SER A 109 -20.80 -9.39 -18.79
C SER A 109 -21.62 -8.17 -18.36
N THR A 110 -21.53 -7.12 -19.18
CA THR A 110 -22.59 -6.17 -19.55
C THR A 110 -23.80 -6.09 -18.59
N LEU A 111 -23.64 -5.35 -17.50
CA LEU A 111 -24.75 -4.57 -16.97
C LEU A 111 -24.52 -3.11 -17.35
N LYS A 112 -25.50 -2.51 -18.03
CA LYS A 112 -25.63 -1.05 -18.09
C LYS A 112 -26.01 -0.56 -16.69
N VAL A 113 -25.01 -0.48 -15.82
CA VAL A 113 -24.96 0.55 -14.79
C VAL A 113 -24.91 1.88 -15.56
N PRO A 114 -25.64 2.94 -15.18
CA PRO A 114 -25.37 4.27 -15.73
C PRO A 114 -23.85 4.47 -15.69
N ASP A 115 -23.25 4.92 -16.80
CA ASP A 115 -21.82 4.83 -17.14
C ASP A 115 -20.82 5.48 -16.15
N GLU A 116 -21.19 5.76 -14.91
CA GLU A 116 -20.46 6.69 -14.04
C GLU A 116 -19.71 6.03 -12.87
N ILE A 117 -20.19 4.99 -12.18
CA ILE A 117 -19.46 4.48 -10.99
C ILE A 117 -19.70 2.97 -10.75
N SER A 118 -18.80 2.12 -11.25
CA SER A 118 -18.47 0.79 -10.71
C SER A 118 -17.14 0.91 -9.96
N PHE A 119 -16.87 0.17 -8.88
CA PHE A 119 -15.55 0.19 -8.21
C PHE A 119 -14.36 0.05 -9.18
N VAL A 120 -14.55 -0.65 -10.30
CA VAL A 120 -13.54 -0.85 -11.35
C VAL A 120 -13.43 0.37 -12.31
N ASN A 121 -14.53 1.08 -12.57
CA ASN A 121 -14.51 2.30 -13.40
C ASN A 121 -14.16 3.56 -12.59
N ALA A 122 -14.51 3.58 -11.30
CA ALA A 122 -14.26 4.69 -10.37
C ALA A 122 -12.80 4.76 -9.91
N THR A 123 -12.03 3.68 -10.13
CA THR A 123 -10.63 3.61 -9.74
C THR A 123 -9.68 4.24 -10.74
N VAL A 124 -10.04 4.35 -12.02
CA VAL A 124 -9.12 4.85 -13.07
C VAL A 124 -9.15 6.39 -13.12
N PRO A 125 -8.11 7.10 -12.65
CA PRO A 125 -8.16 8.55 -12.56
C PRO A 125 -8.00 9.18 -13.95
N LYS A 126 -9.03 9.90 -14.39
CA LYS A 126 -8.97 10.67 -15.63
C LYS A 126 -7.99 11.84 -15.42
N ASN A 127 -6.95 11.94 -16.24
CA ASN A 127 -5.99 13.05 -16.32
C ASN A 127 -4.72 12.99 -15.44
N LYS A 128 -4.35 11.82 -14.93
CA LYS A 128 -3.03 11.65 -14.28
C LYS A 128 -2.01 11.04 -15.21
N LYS A 129 -0.85 11.70 -15.34
CA LYS A 129 0.26 11.26 -16.22
C LYS A 129 0.75 9.84 -15.93
N ILE A 130 0.63 9.39 -14.69
CA ILE A 130 1.04 8.04 -14.29
C ILE A 130 0.12 6.95 -14.84
N PHE A 131 -1.13 7.27 -15.20
CA PHE A 131 -2.11 6.34 -15.76
C PHE A 131 -2.22 6.59 -17.27
N ASN A 132 -1.34 5.95 -18.02
CA ASN A 132 -1.36 5.90 -19.47
C ASN A 132 -1.65 4.45 -19.91
N GLU A 133 -2.74 4.22 -20.63
CA GLU A 133 -3.18 2.87 -21.04
C GLU A 133 -2.12 2.11 -21.87
N GLU A 134 -1.18 2.80 -22.52
CA GLU A 134 -0.08 2.17 -23.26
C GLU A 134 1.05 1.66 -22.35
N THR A 135 1.24 2.26 -21.17
CA THR A 135 2.37 1.97 -20.28
C THR A 135 1.96 1.57 -18.87
N SER A 136 0.66 1.61 -18.55
CA SER A 136 0.12 1.25 -17.25
C SER A 136 -1.38 0.97 -17.32
N TYR A 137 -1.80 -0.21 -16.88
CA TYR A 137 -3.22 -0.58 -16.79
C TYR A 137 -3.41 -1.72 -15.78
N TYR A 138 -4.66 -1.98 -15.39
CA TYR A 138 -4.99 -3.18 -14.62
C TYR A 138 -4.77 -4.42 -15.47
N ALA A 139 -4.16 -5.45 -14.90
CA ALA A 139 -4.07 -6.74 -15.55
C ALA A 139 -5.47 -7.20 -16.01
N PRO A 140 -5.60 -7.91 -17.15
CA PRO A 140 -6.90 -8.41 -17.60
C PRO A 140 -7.62 -9.27 -16.55
N SER A 141 -6.89 -9.87 -15.61
CA SER A 141 -7.45 -10.61 -14.48
C SER A 141 -8.12 -9.70 -13.43
N GLY A 142 -7.72 -8.44 -13.34
CA GLY A 142 -8.17 -7.48 -12.33
C GLY A 142 -7.38 -7.53 -11.01
N ASP A 143 -6.44 -8.47 -10.84
CA ASP A 143 -5.81 -8.74 -9.53
C ASP A 143 -4.71 -7.74 -9.14
N TYR A 144 -4.15 -7.05 -10.13
CA TYR A 144 -3.06 -6.10 -9.92
C TYR A 144 -3.06 -5.02 -11.00
N TRP A 145 -2.44 -3.89 -10.68
CA TRP A 145 -2.11 -2.85 -11.63
C TRP A 145 -0.60 -2.86 -11.88
N PHE A 146 -0.19 -2.51 -13.09
CA PHE A 146 1.24 -2.39 -13.38
C PHE A 146 1.58 -1.11 -14.12
N LYS A 147 2.87 -0.76 -14.05
CA LYS A 147 3.49 0.31 -14.83
C LYS A 147 4.80 -0.17 -15.45
N MET A 148 5.00 0.20 -16.70
CA MET A 148 6.28 0.06 -17.38
C MET A 148 7.20 1.21 -16.99
N VAL A 149 8.34 0.89 -16.39
CA VAL A 149 9.40 1.83 -15.99
C VAL A 149 10.67 1.42 -16.71
N LYS A 150 11.15 2.24 -17.64
CA LYS A 150 12.34 1.92 -18.49
C LYS A 150 12.28 0.51 -19.11
N GLY A 151 11.12 0.09 -19.60
CA GLY A 151 10.91 -1.24 -20.20
C GLY A 151 10.82 -2.40 -19.18
N LYS A 152 10.74 -2.10 -17.89
CA LYS A 152 10.54 -3.08 -16.80
C LYS A 152 9.12 -2.99 -16.27
N LYS A 153 8.49 -4.13 -16.04
CA LYS A 153 7.11 -4.23 -15.54
C LYS A 153 7.12 -4.22 -14.01
N VAL A 154 6.62 -3.14 -13.40
CA VAL A 154 6.50 -2.97 -11.95
C VAL A 154 5.03 -3.14 -11.58
N CYS A 155 4.73 -4.10 -10.71
CA CYS A 155 3.36 -4.53 -10.42
C CYS A 155 3.00 -4.29 -8.97
N PHE A 156 1.75 -3.87 -8.77
CA PHE A 156 1.19 -3.43 -7.51
C PHE A 156 -0.16 -4.08 -7.27
N THR A 157 -0.38 -4.58 -6.07
CA THR A 157 -1.71 -5.01 -5.61
C THR A 157 -1.97 -4.48 -4.20
N GLY A 158 -3.20 -4.62 -3.73
CA GLY A 158 -3.66 -4.12 -2.45
C GLY A 158 -4.48 -5.18 -1.70
N THR A 159 -4.34 -5.28 -0.39
CA THR A 159 -5.17 -6.15 0.46
C THR A 159 -5.65 -5.41 1.71
N THR A 160 -6.79 -5.83 2.24
CA THR A 160 -7.44 -5.21 3.41
C THR A 160 -7.81 -6.27 4.43
N GLU A 161 -7.61 -6.01 5.72
CA GLU A 161 -7.96 -6.96 6.78
C GLU A 161 -9.46 -7.28 6.80
N THR A 162 -9.81 -8.50 6.37
CA THR A 162 -11.19 -8.95 6.16
C THR A 162 -12.05 -8.78 7.42
N SER A 163 -11.54 -9.18 8.59
CA SER A 163 -12.27 -9.09 9.86
C SER A 163 -12.55 -7.64 10.25
N ALA A 164 -11.52 -6.79 10.26
CA ALA A 164 -11.64 -5.39 10.66
C ALA A 164 -12.58 -4.63 9.70
N ALA A 165 -12.40 -4.82 8.40
CA ALA A 165 -13.21 -4.12 7.40
C ALA A 165 -14.65 -4.63 7.37
N SER A 166 -14.89 -5.94 7.51
CA SER A 166 -16.26 -6.51 7.54
C SER A 166 -17.05 -6.01 8.74
N ASP A 167 -16.42 -5.91 9.91
CA ASP A 167 -17.07 -5.39 11.12
C ASP A 167 -17.46 -3.91 10.94
N ILE A 168 -16.58 -3.10 10.37
CA ILE A 168 -16.87 -1.68 10.11
C ILE A 168 -17.91 -1.54 9.00
N ALA A 169 -17.79 -2.26 7.88
CA ALA A 169 -18.71 -2.19 6.74
C ALA A 169 -20.12 -2.70 7.11
N GLY A 170 -20.21 -3.74 7.94
CA GLY A 170 -21.48 -4.28 8.45
C GLY A 170 -22.37 -4.83 7.34
N LYS A 171 -23.60 -4.31 7.22
CA LYS A 171 -24.62 -4.80 6.25
C LYS A 171 -24.58 -4.10 4.88
N SER A 172 -23.46 -3.46 4.53
CA SER A 172 -23.30 -2.79 3.24
C SER A 172 -23.25 -3.78 2.07
N ASN A 173 -23.50 -3.30 0.84
CA ASN A 173 -23.24 -4.05 -0.40
C ASN A 173 -21.73 -4.18 -0.74
N VAL A 174 -20.88 -4.39 0.27
CA VAL A 174 -19.45 -4.65 0.12
C VAL A 174 -19.16 -6.01 0.72
N TRP A 175 -18.45 -6.85 -0.03
CA TRP A 175 -18.00 -8.16 0.37
C TRP A 175 -16.48 -8.21 0.42
N PHE A 176 -15.95 -8.96 1.38
CA PHE A 176 -14.53 -9.15 1.56
C PHE A 176 -14.20 -10.64 1.43
N SER A 177 -13.28 -10.98 0.52
CA SER A 177 -12.71 -12.33 0.47
C SER A 177 -11.61 -12.49 1.54
N ASP A 178 -11.06 -13.69 1.65
CA ASP A 178 -9.90 -13.94 2.51
C ASP A 178 -8.69 -13.11 2.04
N MET A 179 -8.20 -12.25 2.91
CA MET A 179 -7.08 -11.35 2.60
C MET A 179 -5.79 -12.09 2.24
N MET A 180 -5.54 -13.25 2.84
CA MET A 180 -4.29 -14.00 2.69
C MET A 180 -4.28 -14.76 1.37
N GLU A 181 -5.35 -15.47 1.06
CA GLU A 181 -5.52 -16.19 -0.20
C GLU A 181 -5.49 -15.22 -1.38
N SER A 182 -6.22 -14.10 -1.30
CA SER A 182 -6.20 -13.07 -2.35
C SER A 182 -4.81 -12.47 -2.55
N ALA A 183 -4.10 -12.13 -1.48
CA ALA A 183 -2.73 -11.60 -1.56
C ALA A 183 -1.76 -12.56 -2.24
N VAL A 184 -1.79 -13.83 -1.84
CA VAL A 184 -0.91 -14.88 -2.38
C VAL A 184 -1.20 -15.11 -3.86
N GLU A 185 -2.47 -15.20 -4.26
CA GLU A 185 -2.85 -15.41 -5.65
C GLU A 185 -2.49 -14.20 -6.53
N ALA A 186 -2.72 -12.97 -6.07
CA ALA A 186 -2.30 -11.78 -6.80
C ALA A 186 -0.76 -11.73 -6.96
N ALA A 187 -0.01 -12.07 -5.92
CA ALA A 187 1.46 -12.17 -6.00
C ALA A 187 1.90 -13.25 -7.00
N ARG A 188 1.22 -14.40 -7.01
CA ARG A 188 1.46 -15.48 -7.97
C ARG A 188 1.21 -14.99 -9.40
N LYS A 189 0.07 -14.34 -9.66
CA LYS A 189 -0.28 -13.79 -10.98
C LYS A 189 0.73 -12.75 -11.46
N MET A 190 1.17 -11.85 -10.60
CA MET A 190 2.23 -10.90 -10.93
C MET A 190 3.54 -11.62 -11.35
N ASN A 191 3.90 -12.71 -10.68
CA ASN A 191 5.07 -13.51 -11.06
C ASN A 191 4.88 -14.25 -12.40
N GLU A 192 3.73 -14.90 -12.58
CA GLU A 192 3.37 -15.61 -13.82
C GLU A 192 3.35 -14.67 -15.04
N ASP A 193 2.87 -13.44 -14.85
CA ASP A 193 2.76 -12.41 -15.87
C ASP A 193 4.08 -11.62 -16.10
N GLY A 194 5.18 -12.10 -15.54
CA GLY A 194 6.53 -11.59 -15.81
C GLY A 194 6.84 -10.24 -15.16
N CYS A 195 6.20 -9.89 -14.04
CA CYS A 195 6.54 -8.67 -13.30
C CYS A 195 7.99 -8.71 -12.80
N ASN A 196 8.76 -7.69 -13.18
CA ASN A 196 10.12 -7.51 -12.70
C ASN A 196 10.11 -7.19 -11.21
N LEU A 197 9.25 -6.27 -10.77
CA LEU A 197 9.03 -5.96 -9.35
C LEU A 197 7.60 -6.25 -8.93
N VAL A 198 7.45 -6.81 -7.73
CA VAL A 198 6.18 -7.17 -7.09
C VAL A 198 6.07 -6.46 -5.74
N ILE A 199 5.21 -5.45 -5.67
CA ILE A 199 5.01 -4.62 -4.48
C ILE A 199 3.56 -4.80 -4.00
N ILE A 200 3.38 -5.11 -2.72
CA ILE A 200 2.04 -5.31 -2.14
C ILE A 200 1.79 -4.20 -1.12
N LEU A 201 0.69 -3.46 -1.31
CA LEU A 201 0.16 -2.55 -0.30
C LEU A 201 -0.79 -3.33 0.59
N THR A 202 -0.59 -3.31 1.90
CA THR A 202 -1.44 -4.05 2.81
C THR A 202 -2.03 -3.14 3.86
N HIS A 203 -3.30 -3.35 4.17
CA HIS A 203 -3.95 -2.76 5.33
C HIS A 203 -4.40 -3.84 6.28
N GLN A 204 -3.42 -4.45 6.96
CA GLN A 204 -3.61 -5.53 7.91
C GLN A 204 -2.55 -5.43 9.00
N ARG A 205 -2.79 -6.09 10.13
CA ARG A 205 -1.80 -6.15 11.23
C ARG A 205 -0.45 -6.68 10.76
N GLU A 206 0.62 -6.21 11.38
CA GLU A 206 2.00 -6.61 11.11
C GLU A 206 2.20 -8.12 11.16
N GLY A 207 1.58 -8.81 12.11
CA GLY A 207 1.61 -10.27 12.16
C GLY A 207 1.05 -10.94 10.90
N TYR A 208 0.01 -10.38 10.28
CA TYR A 208 -0.54 -10.92 9.02
C TYR A 208 0.38 -10.65 7.82
N ASP A 209 1.11 -9.53 7.80
CA ASP A 209 2.12 -9.31 6.76
C ASP A 209 3.29 -10.29 6.85
N VAL A 210 3.74 -10.62 8.06
CA VAL A 210 4.76 -11.65 8.27
C VAL A 210 4.25 -13.03 7.83
N LEU A 211 2.99 -13.35 8.13
CA LEU A 211 2.37 -14.60 7.67
C LEU A 211 2.19 -14.63 6.15
N LEU A 212 1.89 -13.50 5.53
CA LEU A 212 1.76 -13.37 4.07
C LEU A 212 3.11 -13.64 3.42
N TRP A 213 4.16 -12.98 3.90
CA TRP A 213 5.52 -13.21 3.45
C TRP A 213 5.91 -14.68 3.62
N ARG A 214 5.65 -15.28 4.79
CA ARG A 214 6.00 -16.67 5.06
C ARG A 214 5.30 -17.60 4.05
N LYS A 215 3.99 -17.45 3.87
CA LYS A 215 3.24 -18.31 2.95
C LYS A 215 3.69 -18.13 1.50
N ALA A 216 3.69 -16.90 1.00
CA ALA A 216 4.04 -16.63 -0.39
C ALA A 216 5.52 -16.93 -0.69
N VAL A 217 6.44 -16.35 0.08
CA VAL A 217 7.87 -16.35 -0.24
C VAL A 217 8.56 -17.63 0.22
N VAL A 218 8.28 -18.11 1.42
CA VAL A 218 8.99 -19.27 2.01
C VAL A 218 8.35 -20.58 1.61
N GLU A 219 7.02 -20.70 1.74
CA GLU A 219 6.31 -21.96 1.52
C GLU A 219 6.03 -22.20 0.04
N GLU A 220 5.67 -21.15 -0.72
CA GLU A 220 5.28 -21.27 -2.13
C GLU A 220 6.34 -20.78 -3.12
N GLY A 221 7.42 -20.13 -2.65
CA GLY A 221 8.51 -19.64 -3.51
C GLY A 221 8.11 -18.49 -4.43
N ILE A 222 7.02 -17.78 -4.13
CA ILE A 222 6.50 -16.63 -4.86
C ILE A 222 7.30 -15.38 -4.47
N LYS A 223 7.82 -14.65 -5.45
CA LYS A 223 8.59 -13.42 -5.18
C LYS A 223 7.67 -12.28 -4.73
N ILE A 224 8.08 -11.61 -3.66
CA ILE A 224 7.55 -10.32 -3.21
C ILE A 224 8.75 -9.43 -2.90
N ASP A 225 8.87 -8.32 -3.62
CA ASP A 225 10.01 -7.39 -3.52
C ASP A 225 9.82 -6.36 -2.41
N ALA A 226 8.57 -6.03 -2.04
CA ALA A 226 8.25 -5.27 -0.83
C ALA A 226 6.79 -5.45 -0.40
N ILE A 227 6.58 -5.40 0.92
CA ILE A 227 5.25 -5.25 1.53
C ILE A 227 5.23 -3.89 2.25
N ILE A 228 4.30 -3.03 1.83
CA ILE A 228 4.11 -1.68 2.37
C ILE A 228 2.79 -1.68 3.14
N GLY A 229 2.88 -1.80 4.46
CA GLY A 229 1.74 -2.07 5.34
C GLY A 229 1.25 -0.88 6.17
N ALA A 230 0.09 -1.04 6.82
CA ALA A 230 -0.50 -0.10 7.78
C ALA A 230 -1.32 -0.82 8.87
N HIS A 231 -2.49 -0.28 9.24
CA HIS A 231 -3.42 -0.77 10.26
C HIS A 231 -2.97 -0.61 11.73
N ASP A 232 -1.74 -1.00 12.10
CA ASP A 232 -1.37 -1.06 13.51
C ASP A 232 -1.08 0.29 14.19
N HIS A 233 -0.95 1.37 13.41
CA HIS A 233 -0.62 2.72 13.88
C HIS A 233 0.75 2.88 14.57
N PHE A 234 1.65 1.91 14.48
CA PHE A 234 3.05 2.03 14.91
C PHE A 234 4.03 1.84 13.74
N PRO A 235 5.22 2.46 13.78
CA PRO A 235 6.24 2.22 12.79
C PRO A 235 6.84 0.82 12.96
N ALA A 236 7.00 0.10 11.85
CA ALA A 236 7.62 -1.22 11.80
C ALA A 236 8.51 -1.31 10.57
N PHE A 237 9.78 -1.69 10.71
CA PHE A 237 10.73 -1.73 9.60
C PHE A 237 11.43 -3.09 9.57
N LEU A 238 10.73 -4.11 9.08
CA LEU A 238 11.22 -5.48 9.06
C LEU A 238 11.92 -5.78 7.74
N ASN A 239 13.00 -6.56 7.81
CA ASN A 239 13.67 -7.14 6.65
C ASN A 239 13.66 -8.66 6.81
N LEU A 240 12.65 -9.31 6.20
CA LEU A 240 12.44 -10.74 6.37
C LEU A 240 13.32 -11.51 5.39
N GLN A 241 14.27 -12.28 5.91
CA GLN A 241 15.21 -13.09 5.13
C GLN A 241 14.70 -14.52 4.97
N HIS A 242 14.74 -15.04 3.74
CA HIS A 242 14.31 -16.41 3.47
C HIS A 242 15.23 -17.43 4.18
N PRO A 243 14.69 -18.43 4.91
CA PRO A 243 15.47 -19.27 5.83
C PRO A 243 16.52 -20.16 5.15
N THR A 244 16.31 -20.53 3.88
CA THR A 244 17.26 -21.37 3.10
C THR A 244 17.86 -20.66 1.88
N LYS A 245 17.52 -19.37 1.67
CA LYS A 245 17.97 -18.57 0.51
C LYS A 245 18.31 -17.16 1.01
N PRO A 246 19.42 -16.98 1.74
CA PRO A 246 19.71 -15.75 2.48
C PRO A 246 19.81 -14.49 1.61
N ASP A 247 20.03 -14.65 0.30
CA ASP A 247 20.04 -13.54 -0.67
C ASP A 247 18.63 -12.98 -0.97
N ILE A 248 17.57 -13.69 -0.57
CA ILE A 248 16.18 -13.23 -0.69
C ILE A 248 15.79 -12.54 0.60
N ILE A 249 15.61 -11.22 0.53
CA ILE A 249 15.16 -10.37 1.62
C ILE A 249 13.94 -9.58 1.13
N THR A 250 12.84 -9.66 1.87
CA THR A 250 11.64 -8.86 1.61
C THR A 250 11.45 -7.84 2.72
N PRO A 251 11.53 -6.53 2.44
CA PRO A 251 11.16 -5.51 3.41
C PRO A 251 9.64 -5.53 3.65
N VAL A 252 9.24 -5.49 4.93
CA VAL A 252 7.87 -5.31 5.38
C VAL A 252 7.83 -4.08 6.27
N TRP A 253 7.36 -2.96 5.72
CA TRP A 253 7.49 -1.64 6.36
C TRP A 253 6.14 -0.98 6.60
N LYS A 254 5.99 -0.39 7.79
CA LYS A 254 4.86 0.46 8.21
C LYS A 254 5.40 1.78 8.70
N MET A 255 4.77 2.86 8.26
CA MET A 255 5.21 4.23 8.55
C MET A 255 4.47 4.86 9.74
N GLY A 256 3.92 4.03 10.63
CA GLY A 256 3.15 4.50 11.77
C GLY A 256 1.80 5.09 11.37
N MET A 257 1.46 6.24 11.94
CA MET A 257 0.21 6.94 11.68
C MET A 257 0.46 8.45 11.52
N ASP A 258 -0.58 9.17 11.13
CA ASP A 258 -0.64 10.64 11.23
C ASP A 258 0.40 11.39 10.37
N ALA A 259 0.92 10.74 9.30
CA ALA A 259 2.01 11.24 8.46
C ALA A 259 3.28 11.62 9.25
N GLN A 260 3.47 11.09 10.45
CA GLN A 260 4.67 11.40 11.24
C GLN A 260 5.95 10.87 10.59
N ILE A 261 5.83 9.83 9.76
CA ILE A 261 6.95 9.22 9.05
C ILE A 261 6.54 8.97 7.61
N LEU A 262 7.52 9.15 6.74
CA LEU A 262 7.43 8.91 5.33
C LEU A 262 8.44 7.85 4.88
N GLY A 263 7.98 6.86 4.12
CA GLY A 263 8.83 5.79 3.59
C GLY A 263 9.26 6.05 2.15
N LYS A 264 10.56 6.10 1.90
CA LYS A 264 11.15 6.20 0.55
C LYS A 264 11.88 4.91 0.21
N PHE A 265 11.46 4.22 -0.85
CA PHE A 265 12.14 3.02 -1.36
C PHE A 265 12.69 3.29 -2.75
N VAL A 266 13.96 2.96 -2.95
CA VAL A 266 14.66 3.07 -4.23
C VAL A 266 15.00 1.67 -4.72
N PHE A 267 14.46 1.32 -5.88
CA PHE A 267 14.83 0.09 -6.60
C PHE A 267 15.63 0.43 -7.83
N ASP A 268 16.80 -0.21 -7.98
CA ASP A 268 17.65 -0.09 -9.16
C ASP A 268 17.43 -1.29 -10.07
N PHE A 269 17.46 -1.06 -11.38
CA PHE A 269 17.58 -2.10 -12.40
C PHE A 269 18.97 -1.99 -13.02
N ASP A 270 19.76 -3.05 -12.87
CA ASP A 270 21.09 -3.13 -13.48
C ASP A 270 21.27 -4.49 -14.17
N ASP A 271 22.41 -4.68 -14.86
CA ASP A 271 22.68 -5.92 -15.61
C ASP A 271 22.78 -7.15 -14.70
N GLN A 272 23.15 -6.98 -13.43
CA GLN A 272 23.24 -8.05 -12.44
C GLN A 272 21.87 -8.35 -11.79
N HIS A 273 20.98 -7.34 -11.74
CA HIS A 273 19.64 -7.40 -11.17
C HIS A 273 18.61 -6.93 -12.20
N PRO A 274 18.43 -7.66 -13.32
CA PRO A 274 17.54 -7.23 -14.40
C PRO A 274 16.05 -7.21 -13.99
N ASN A 275 15.71 -7.84 -12.87
CA ASN A 275 14.39 -7.82 -12.26
C ASN A 275 14.24 -6.72 -11.19
N GLY A 276 15.26 -5.91 -10.97
CA GLY A 276 15.26 -4.88 -9.96
C GLY A 276 15.79 -5.40 -8.62
N LYS A 277 16.39 -4.50 -7.85
CA LYS A 277 16.87 -4.75 -6.49
C LYS A 277 16.61 -3.51 -5.65
N LEU A 278 16.16 -3.71 -4.41
CA LEU A 278 16.10 -2.63 -3.43
C LEU A 278 17.53 -2.13 -3.15
N ARG A 279 17.80 -0.88 -3.52
CA ARG A 279 19.07 -0.21 -3.25
C ARG A 279 19.11 0.35 -1.84
N PHE A 280 18.04 1.07 -1.46
CA PHE A 280 17.86 1.58 -0.11
C PHE A 280 16.38 1.87 0.17
N ALA A 281 16.03 1.83 1.46
CA ALA A 281 14.76 2.29 1.99
C ALA A 281 15.04 3.24 3.17
N HIS A 282 14.39 4.41 3.21
CA HIS A 282 14.55 5.41 4.26
C HIS A 282 13.21 5.73 4.92
N ALA A 283 13.22 5.87 6.24
CA ALA A 283 12.14 6.44 7.02
C ALA A 283 12.49 7.91 7.32
N ILE A 284 11.70 8.83 6.78
CA ILE A 284 11.89 10.27 6.86
C ILE A 284 10.84 10.80 7.84
N PRO A 285 11.19 11.25 9.05
CA PRO A 285 10.19 11.84 9.92
C PRO A 285 9.72 13.18 9.36
N VAL A 286 8.42 13.43 9.52
CA VAL A 286 7.80 14.71 9.20
C VAL A 286 7.78 15.53 10.48
N LEU A 287 8.74 16.46 10.58
CA LEU A 287 8.88 17.34 11.73
C LEU A 287 8.06 18.62 11.51
N ASP A 288 7.34 19.04 12.55
CA ASP A 288 6.60 20.30 12.54
C ASP A 288 7.59 21.45 12.83
N GLY A 289 8.00 22.17 11.78
CA GLY A 289 8.88 23.35 11.88
C GLY A 289 10.29 23.15 11.31
N GLN A 290 10.65 24.06 10.38
CA GLN A 290 11.93 24.22 9.67
C GLN A 290 12.46 22.96 8.95
N CYS A 291 12.29 22.95 7.62
CA CYS A 291 13.09 22.13 6.71
C CYS A 291 14.57 22.57 6.74
N ASP A 292 15.25 22.38 7.87
CA ASP A 292 16.70 22.33 7.89
C ASP A 292 17.11 20.91 7.45
N GLN A 293 18.10 20.84 6.56
CA GLN A 293 18.47 19.69 5.72
C GLN A 293 18.99 18.42 6.46
N HIS A 294 18.37 18.04 7.57
CA HIS A 294 18.73 16.84 8.31
C HIS A 294 18.01 15.62 7.71
N PHE A 295 18.65 15.01 6.70
CA PHE A 295 18.26 13.69 6.23
C PHE A 295 18.46 12.66 7.34
N ILE A 296 17.40 11.94 7.70
CA ILE A 296 17.49 10.79 8.59
C ILE A 296 17.73 9.54 7.73
N GLY A 297 18.99 9.14 7.63
CA GLY A 297 19.43 7.88 7.02
C GLY A 297 19.62 6.78 8.07
N THR A 298 20.03 5.60 7.61
CA THR A 298 20.37 4.41 8.42
C THR A 298 21.54 4.60 9.41
N ASP A 299 22.09 5.83 9.49
CA ASP A 299 23.41 6.10 10.05
C ASP A 299 23.34 6.93 11.35
N ASN A 300 22.14 7.28 11.82
CA ASN A 300 21.94 8.13 13.01
C ASN A 300 21.33 7.36 14.18
N GLU A 301 22.14 6.51 14.83
CA GLU A 301 21.76 5.63 15.95
C GLU A 301 21.14 6.39 17.15
N GLU A 302 21.57 7.62 17.41
CA GLU A 302 21.16 8.38 18.60
C GLU A 302 19.68 8.80 18.54
N TRP A 303 19.15 9.07 17.35
CA TRP A 303 17.73 9.38 17.17
C TRP A 303 16.85 8.13 17.28
N TRP A 304 17.28 6.99 16.72
CA TRP A 304 16.56 5.70 16.81
C TRP A 304 16.37 5.25 18.26
N ASN A 305 17.44 5.34 19.06
CA ASN A 305 17.43 4.95 20.47
C ASN A 305 16.49 5.82 21.32
N ASN A 306 16.33 7.09 20.97
CA ASN A 306 15.52 8.02 21.75
C ASN A 306 14.04 8.05 21.33
N ASN A 307 13.71 7.77 20.06
CA ASN A 307 12.36 7.96 19.52
C ASN A 307 11.64 6.69 19.06
N VAL A 308 12.35 5.58 18.79
CA VAL A 308 11.73 4.35 18.25
C VAL A 308 11.84 3.17 19.24
N MET A 309 12.90 3.12 20.05
CA MET A 309 13.16 2.00 20.98
C MET A 309 12.31 2.01 22.27
N GLN A 310 11.32 2.91 22.42
CA GLN A 310 10.42 2.86 23.57
C GLN A 310 9.33 1.78 23.48
N THR A 311 9.22 1.07 22.35
CA THR A 311 8.30 -0.06 22.21
C THR A 311 9.05 -1.36 21.87
N TRP A 312 9.30 -2.15 22.92
CA TRP A 312 9.56 -3.60 22.91
C TRP A 312 10.88 -4.08 22.31
N SER A 313 11.94 -4.02 23.13
CA SER A 313 13.08 -4.93 23.04
C SER A 313 12.58 -6.35 23.30
N HIS A 314 12.64 -7.28 22.34
CA HIS A 314 12.88 -8.72 22.61
C HIS A 314 13.12 -9.58 21.34
N TRP A 315 12.94 -9.07 20.11
CA TRP A 315 13.14 -9.92 18.91
C TRP A 315 13.81 -9.26 17.69
N VAL A 316 14.22 -8.00 17.76
CA VAL A 316 14.86 -7.31 16.64
C VAL A 316 16.37 -7.34 16.81
N GLN A 317 17.07 -8.10 15.95
CA GLN A 317 18.52 -7.94 15.77
C GLN A 317 18.75 -6.61 15.03
N PRO A 318 19.60 -5.70 15.55
CA PRO A 318 19.95 -4.48 14.82
C PRO A 318 20.69 -4.82 13.52
N ILE A 319 20.30 -4.14 12.44
CA ILE A 319 20.95 -4.24 11.14
C ILE A 319 22.40 -3.76 11.30
N LYS A 320 23.39 -4.64 11.16
CA LYS A 320 24.75 -4.18 10.88
C LYS A 320 24.77 -3.62 9.45
N PRO A 321 25.36 -2.44 9.22
CA PRO A 321 25.62 -1.96 7.87
C PRO A 321 26.43 -3.04 7.13
N LEU A 322 26.04 -3.38 5.91
CA LEU A 322 26.89 -4.15 4.99
C LEU A 322 28.08 -3.27 4.59
N GLN A 323 29.05 -3.14 5.50
CA GLN A 323 30.38 -2.65 5.20
C GLN A 323 31.22 -3.85 4.77
N ASP A 324 31.33 -4.04 3.47
CA ASP A 324 32.33 -4.92 2.91
C ASP A 324 33.68 -4.21 2.96
N THR A 325 34.37 -4.29 4.10
CA THR A 325 35.84 -4.31 4.17
C THR A 325 36.28 -4.99 5.47
N ASN A 326 36.90 -6.16 5.33
CA ASN A 326 37.82 -6.82 6.26
C ASN A 326 37.99 -6.16 7.64
N ILE A 327 37.50 -6.81 8.70
CA ILE A 327 38.25 -7.01 9.95
C ILE A 327 37.68 -8.23 10.69
N SER A 328 38.62 -9.08 11.07
CA SER A 328 38.57 -10.28 11.88
C SER A 328 37.77 -10.18 13.19
N ASN A 329 37.18 -11.32 13.57
CA ASN A 329 36.77 -11.74 14.92
C ASN A 329 35.62 -10.95 15.58
N LEU A 330 34.47 -11.60 15.81
CA LEU A 330 34.04 -12.02 17.15
C LEU A 330 32.67 -12.73 17.16
N LEU A 331 32.67 -13.79 17.96
CA LEU A 331 31.59 -14.71 18.35
C LEU A 331 30.54 -14.07 19.28
N PHE A 332 29.52 -14.91 19.55
CA PHE A 332 28.47 -14.96 20.60
C PHE A 332 27.10 -14.46 20.12
N ALA A 333 26.08 -15.32 19.94
CA ALA A 333 25.46 -16.30 20.84
C ALA A 333 24.82 -15.64 22.07
N GLY A 334 23.50 -15.58 22.05
CA GLY A 334 22.61 -15.05 23.08
C GLY A 334 21.19 -15.05 22.54
#